data_AF-A0A2D6P8P9-F1
#
_entry.id   AF-A0A2D6P8P9-F1
#
_cell.length_a   1.000
_cell.length_b   1.000
_cell.length_c   1.000
_cell.angle_alpha   90.00
_cell.angle_beta   90.00
_cell.angle_gamma   90.00
#
_symmetry.space_group_name_H-M   'P 1'
#
loop_
_entity.id
_entity.type
_entity.pdbx_description
1 polymer ?
#
loop_
_entity_poly.entity_id
_entity_poly.type
_entity_poly.pdbx_seq_one_letter_code
_entity_poly.pdbx_strand_id
1 'polypeptide(L)'
;MLTYNVVKGSSIHLPQTISLHRKKQTNTLYTINAINEIVILLNDGSMDKNFPIPWENYSNSMLLTGDEGLKVIKTKLYKIIDV
;
A
#
# COMPACT_ATOMS: atom_id res chain seq x y z
N MET A 1 -12.18 -0.76 -3.45
CA MET A 1 -11.11 -1.75 -3.71
C MET A 1 -10.32 -1.24 -4.90
N LEU A 2 -9.03 -0.91 -4.71
CA LEU A 2 -8.13 -0.60 -5.83
C LEU A 2 -7.36 -1.87 -6.15
N THR A 3 -7.56 -2.41 -7.34
CA THR A 3 -6.84 -3.61 -7.79
C THR A 3 -5.76 -3.15 -8.77
N TYR A 4 -4.51 -3.51 -8.49
CA TYR A 4 -3.39 -3.24 -9.38
C TYR A 4 -3.24 -4.42 -10.34
N ASN A 5 -2.97 -4.13 -11.63
CA ASN A 5 -2.83 -5.12 -12.69
C ASN A 5 -4.13 -5.85 -13.10
N VAL A 6 -5.25 -5.11 -13.28
CA VAL A 6 -6.53 -5.69 -13.76
C VAL A 6 -6.97 -5.18 -15.13
N VAL A 7 -7.49 -6.10 -15.97
CA VAL A 7 -8.19 -5.76 -17.22
C VAL A 7 -9.59 -5.25 -16.87
N LYS A 8 -9.97 -4.10 -17.44
CA LYS A 8 -11.28 -3.45 -17.22
C LYS A 8 -12.40 -4.40 -17.67
N GLY A 9 -13.30 -4.79 -16.77
CA GLY A 9 -14.52 -5.55 -17.09
C GLY A 9 -14.57 -7.00 -16.56
N SER A 10 -13.47 -7.55 -16.05
CA SER A 10 -13.49 -8.85 -15.39
C SER A 10 -13.62 -8.68 -13.88
N SER A 11 -14.76 -9.06 -13.32
CA SER A 11 -14.95 -9.36 -11.88
C SER A 11 -14.23 -10.64 -11.45
N ILE A 12 -13.19 -11.02 -12.19
CA ILE A 12 -12.39 -12.22 -11.99
C ILE A 12 -11.19 -11.78 -11.15
N HIS A 13 -11.03 -12.40 -9.98
CA HIS A 13 -9.76 -12.35 -9.26
C HIS A 13 -8.67 -12.84 -10.21
N LEU A 14 -7.88 -11.92 -10.76
CA LEU A 14 -6.84 -12.30 -11.69
C LEU A 14 -5.74 -13.02 -10.91
N PRO A 15 -5.27 -14.18 -11.40
CA PRO A 15 -4.16 -14.88 -10.76
C PRO A 15 -2.95 -13.94 -10.71
N GLN A 16 -2.15 -14.05 -9.64
CA GLN A 16 -0.94 -13.24 -9.42
C GLN A 16 -1.19 -11.73 -9.25
N THR A 17 -2.41 -11.33 -8.86
CA THR A 17 -2.68 -9.94 -8.45
C THR A 17 -2.68 -9.79 -6.94
N ILE A 18 -2.38 -8.57 -6.48
CA ILE A 18 -2.40 -8.22 -5.06
C ILE A 18 -3.45 -7.15 -4.83
N SER A 19 -4.21 -7.29 -3.74
CA SER A 19 -5.15 -6.25 -3.32
C SER A 19 -4.41 -5.10 -2.65
N LEU A 20 -4.66 -3.88 -3.14
CA LEU A 20 -4.07 -2.66 -2.61
C LEU A 20 -5.13 -1.71 -2.07
N HIS A 21 -4.72 -0.93 -1.09
CA HIS A 21 -5.44 0.21 -0.54
C HIS A 21 -4.65 1.48 -0.85
N ARG A 22 -5.34 2.64 -0.76
CA ARG A 22 -4.73 3.94 -1.03
C ARG A 22 -5.05 4.94 0.06
N LYS A 23 -4.02 5.52 0.65
CA LYS A 23 -4.11 6.78 1.39
C LYS A 23 -4.05 7.91 0.37
N LYS A 24 -5.21 8.50 0.07
CA LYS A 24 -5.33 9.52 -0.99
C LYS A 24 -4.47 10.75 -0.72
N GLN A 25 -4.46 11.22 0.54
CA GLN A 25 -3.77 12.45 0.96
C GLN A 25 -2.27 12.45 0.63
N THR A 26 -1.58 11.34 0.88
CA THR A 26 -0.13 11.20 0.68
C THR A 26 0.24 10.47 -0.60
N ASN A 27 -0.76 10.10 -1.42
CA ASN A 27 -0.55 9.24 -2.58
C ASN A 27 0.22 7.94 -2.24
N THR A 28 -0.10 7.33 -1.10
CA THR A 28 0.52 6.08 -0.65
C THR A 28 -0.36 4.89 -1.01
N LEU A 29 0.21 3.90 -1.70
CA LEU A 29 -0.41 2.60 -1.93
C LEU A 29 0.11 1.60 -0.92
N TYR A 30 -0.73 0.71 -0.40
CA TYR A 30 -0.31 -0.25 0.61
C TYR A 30 -1.13 -1.54 0.60
N THR A 31 -0.51 -2.65 1.03
CA THR A 31 -1.23 -3.87 1.42
C THR A 31 -1.56 -3.82 2.91
N ILE A 32 -2.55 -4.62 3.35
CA ILE A 32 -2.88 -4.74 4.78
C ILE A 32 -1.68 -5.28 5.58
N ASN A 33 -0.96 -6.26 5.04
CA ASN A 33 0.22 -6.82 5.70
C ASN A 33 1.30 -5.76 5.94
N ALA A 34 1.55 -4.87 4.97
CA ALA A 34 2.52 -3.80 5.12
C ALA A 34 2.14 -2.82 6.24
N ILE A 35 0.84 -2.57 6.42
CA ILE A 35 0.35 -1.72 7.51
C ILE A 35 0.54 -2.38 8.87
N ASN A 36 0.28 -3.68 9.00
CA ASN A 36 0.51 -4.39 10.25
C ASN A 36 1.98 -4.33 10.66
N GLU A 37 2.89 -4.54 9.71
CA GLU A 37 4.34 -4.40 9.95
C GLU A 37 4.71 -2.98 10.41
N ILE A 38 4.18 -1.95 9.75
CA ILE A 38 4.43 -0.55 10.14
C ILE A 38 3.94 -0.26 11.55
N VAL A 39 2.76 -0.76 11.91
CA VAL A 39 2.22 -0.56 13.27
C VAL A 39 3.15 -1.21 14.29
N ILE A 40 3.56 -2.47 14.07
CA ILE A 40 4.47 -3.19 14.98
C ILE A 40 5.81 -2.43 15.09
N LEU A 41 6.37 -1.97 13.97
CA LEU A 41 7.64 -1.22 13.96
C LEU A 41 7.58 0.12 14.68
N LEU A 42 6.45 0.83 14.61
CA LEU A 42 6.29 2.16 15.20
C LEU A 42 5.77 2.13 16.64
N ASN A 43 5.20 1.01 17.07
CA ASN A 43 4.55 0.83 18.36
C ASN A 43 5.34 -0.15 19.26
N ASP A 44 6.67 -0.09 19.21
CA ASP A 44 7.58 -0.91 20.03
C ASP A 44 7.27 -2.42 20.02
N GLY A 45 6.90 -2.94 18.85
CA GLY A 45 6.56 -4.36 18.64
C GLY A 45 5.11 -4.72 18.93
N SER A 46 4.25 -3.77 19.32
CA SER A 46 2.87 -4.03 19.71
C SER A 46 1.88 -3.80 18.57
N MET A 47 0.99 -4.77 18.33
CA MET A 47 -0.07 -4.63 17.33
C MET A 47 -1.25 -3.83 17.87
N ASP A 48 -1.54 -2.66 17.30
CA ASP A 48 -2.71 -1.85 17.61
C ASP A 48 -3.42 -1.37 16.32
N LYS A 49 -4.69 -1.75 16.17
CA LYS A 49 -5.50 -1.40 14.99
C LYS A 49 -5.84 0.10 14.91
N ASN A 50 -5.77 0.82 16.03
CA ASN A 50 -6.07 2.25 16.11
C ASN A 50 -4.79 3.11 16.07
N PHE A 51 -3.62 2.49 15.87
CA PHE A 51 -2.36 3.19 15.90
C PHE A 51 -2.30 4.30 14.82
N PRO A 52 -2.00 5.56 15.19
CA PRO A 52 -1.95 6.67 14.25
C PRO A 52 -0.66 6.61 13.43
N ILE A 53 -0.76 6.09 12.21
CA ILE A 53 0.39 6.01 11.29
C ILE A 53 0.77 7.40 10.77
N PRO A 54 2.06 7.81 10.84
CA PRO A 54 2.57 9.06 10.25
C PRO A 54 2.72 8.89 8.73
N TRP A 55 1.60 8.99 8.01
CA TRP A 55 1.53 8.76 6.55
C TRP A 55 2.49 9.61 5.73
N GLU A 56 2.91 10.74 6.27
CA GLU A 56 3.69 11.77 5.58
C GLU A 56 5.09 11.25 5.26
N ASN A 57 5.62 10.33 6.08
CA ASN A 57 6.88 9.62 5.85
C ASN A 57 6.83 8.71 4.60
N TYR A 58 5.61 8.31 4.21
CA TYR A 58 5.32 7.39 3.11
C TYR A 58 4.68 8.11 1.92
N SER A 59 4.84 9.43 1.82
CA SER A 59 4.35 10.19 0.67
C SER A 59 4.96 9.68 -0.63
N ASN A 60 4.09 9.50 -1.65
CA ASN A 60 4.43 8.93 -2.96
C ASN A 60 5.24 7.62 -2.84
N SER A 61 4.65 6.62 -2.18
CA SER A 61 5.26 5.29 -2.10
C SER A 61 4.25 4.15 -2.18
N MET A 62 4.74 2.98 -2.52
CA MET A 62 4.05 1.70 -2.39
C MET A 62 4.66 0.92 -1.23
N LEU A 63 3.83 0.50 -0.29
CA LEU A 63 4.19 -0.23 0.92
C LEU A 63 3.77 -1.69 0.77
N LEU A 64 4.74 -2.59 0.81
CA LEU A 64 4.57 -4.03 0.61
C LEU A 64 5.27 -4.80 1.74
N THR A 65 4.94 -6.07 1.87
CA THR A 65 5.69 -7.01 2.72
C THR A 65 6.37 -8.02 1.81
N GLY A 66 7.68 -8.19 1.96
CA GLY A 66 8.45 -9.25 1.30
C GLY A 66 9.05 -10.20 2.34
N ASP A 67 9.92 -11.11 1.88
CA ASP A 67 10.53 -12.14 2.75
C ASP A 67 11.39 -11.55 3.88
N GLU A 68 11.95 -10.35 3.67
CA GLU A 68 12.79 -9.62 4.63
C GLU A 68 12.00 -8.57 5.45
N GLY A 69 10.66 -8.55 5.33
CA GLY A 69 9.78 -7.61 6.04
C GLY A 69 9.26 -6.46 5.19
N LEU A 70 9.13 -5.27 5.78
CA LEU A 70 8.52 -4.10 5.14
C LEU A 70 9.37 -3.59 3.97
N LYS A 71 8.78 -3.52 2.78
CA LYS A 71 9.38 -2.97 1.56
C LYS A 71 8.69 -1.67 1.16
N VAL A 72 9.45 -0.58 1.17
CA VAL A 72 9.00 0.77 0.78
C VAL A 72 9.54 1.12 -0.59
N ILE A 73 8.68 1.24 -1.60
CA ILE A 73 9.04 1.59 -2.97
C ILE A 73 8.61 3.04 -3.22
N LYS A 74 9.55 3.96 -3.39
CA LYS A 74 9.22 5.35 -3.77
C LYS A 74 8.69 5.40 -5.20
N THR A 75 7.63 6.17 -5.41
CA THR A 75 6.99 6.35 -6.71
C THR A 75 7.09 7.82 -7.12
N LYS A 76 7.07 8.07 -8.43
CA LYS A 76 7.00 9.40 -9.01
C LYS A 76 5.90 9.42 -10.04
N LEU A 77 5.12 10.50 -10.06
CA LEU A 77 4.13 10.73 -11.09
C LEU A 77 4.86 10.97 -12.43
N TYR A 78 4.67 10.06 -13.38
CA TYR A 78 5.26 10.19 -14.72
C TYR A 78 4.31 10.93 -15.68
N LYS A 79 3.04 10.54 -15.72
CA LYS A 79 2.03 11.12 -16.60
C LYS A 79 0.64 10.93 -15.99
N ILE A 80 -0.22 11.93 -16.11
CA ILE A 80 -1.67 11.80 -15.90
C ILE A 80 -2.30 11.67 -17.29
N ILE A 81 -3.15 10.65 -17.47
CA ILE A 81 -3.93 10.47 -18.69
C ILE A 81 -5.39 10.62 -18.26
N ASP A 82 -6.07 11.58 -18.86
CA ASP A 82 -7.52 11.76 -18.72
C ASP A 82 -8.18 11.09 -19.94
N VAL A 83 -9.16 10.21 -19.70
CA VAL A 83 -9.80 9.35 -20.73
C VAL A 83 -11.29 9.60 -20.77
#